data_AF-A0A7Y6YZQ5-F1
#
_entry.id   AF-A0A7Y6YZQ5-F1
#
_cell.length_a   1.000
_cell.length_b   1.000
_cell.length_c   1.000
_cell.angle_alpha   90.00
_cell.angle_beta   90.00
_cell.angle_gamma   90.00
#
_symmetry.space_group_name_H-M   'P 1'
#
loop_
_entity.id
_entity.type
_entity.pdbx_description
1 polymer ?
#
loop_
_entity_poly.entity_id
_entity_poly.type
_entity_poly.pdbx_seq_one_letter_code
_entity_poly.pdbx_strand_id
1 'polypeptide(L)'
;MTTFRWKNCFADVLTSKHDLTIHSYLDDVVVPALATLDAKIAELGASASPGDQFAQADMEAMKSEAILAFGLSIQSIWERQIRSYLRGCANELRPGEPIADKIDKANWKDLQKWFRRLRGINLDEFPSFPLIDILQHLGNACRHGDGDSAIELHRRRPDLWPVMPPMPPGFGEPQAGPAPPPAGAMVIPVAALREFVTAIAAFWRDAEYIYNESIERKHENLEAHLVKQRAERSWFPQARSEAG
;
A
#
# COMPACT_ATOMS: atom_id res chain seq x y z
N MET A 1 14.44 10.75 -25.68
CA MET A 1 14.30 9.59 -24.77
C MET A 1 13.11 8.77 -25.25
N THR A 2 13.27 7.46 -25.40
CA THR A 2 12.19 6.57 -25.84
C THR A 2 11.42 6.10 -24.61
N THR A 3 10.09 6.25 -24.62
CA THR A 3 9.22 5.72 -23.56
C THR A 3 9.39 4.21 -23.46
N PHE A 4 9.59 3.71 -22.24
CA PHE A 4 9.63 2.28 -21.98
C PHE A 4 8.30 1.63 -22.34
N ARG A 5 8.38 0.45 -22.95
CA ARG A 5 7.23 -0.40 -23.32
C ARG A 5 7.52 -1.80 -22.84
N TRP A 6 6.47 -2.54 -22.49
CA TRP A 6 6.57 -3.96 -22.15
C TRP A 6 5.74 -4.81 -23.11
N LYS A 7 5.93 -6.13 -23.03
CA LYS A 7 5.05 -7.06 -23.74
C LYS A 7 3.71 -7.14 -22.99
N ASN A 8 2.64 -6.67 -23.63
CA ASN A 8 1.29 -6.74 -23.09
C ASN A 8 0.82 -8.19 -22.95
N CYS A 9 0.03 -8.44 -21.92
CA CYS A 9 -0.67 -9.71 -21.68
C CYS A 9 -2.10 -9.45 -21.20
N PHE A 10 -2.94 -10.49 -21.14
CA PHE A 10 -4.31 -10.36 -20.66
C PHE A 10 -4.39 -9.86 -19.22
N ALA A 11 -3.37 -10.14 -18.40
CA ALA A 11 -3.29 -9.62 -17.04
C ALA A 11 -3.31 -8.08 -16.97
N ASP A 12 -2.79 -7.37 -17.98
CA ASP A 12 -2.84 -5.90 -18.03
C ASP A 12 -4.27 -5.36 -18.21
N VAL A 13 -5.16 -6.13 -18.86
CA VAL A 13 -6.57 -5.73 -19.01
C VAL A 13 -7.31 -5.88 -17.67
N LEU A 14 -6.95 -6.91 -16.90
CA LEU A 14 -7.60 -7.22 -15.62
C LEU A 14 -7.26 -6.23 -14.49
N THR A 15 -6.22 -5.41 -14.64
CA THR A 15 -5.84 -4.42 -13.64
C THR A 15 -6.65 -3.13 -13.70
N SER A 16 -7.43 -2.93 -14.77
CA SER A 16 -8.25 -1.72 -15.04
C SER A 16 -9.25 -1.32 -13.95
N LYS A 17 -9.52 -2.21 -12.98
CA LYS A 17 -10.44 -1.94 -11.86
C LYS A 17 -9.73 -1.88 -10.51
N HIS A 18 -8.42 -2.10 -10.44
CA HIS A 18 -7.71 -2.20 -9.17
C HIS A 18 -7.65 -0.87 -8.42
N ASP A 19 -7.54 0.24 -9.15
CA ASP A 19 -7.61 1.60 -8.61
C ASP A 19 -9.01 1.91 -8.02
N LEU A 20 -10.07 1.63 -8.76
CA LEU A 20 -11.45 1.82 -8.30
C LEU A 20 -11.74 0.95 -7.07
N THR A 21 -11.32 -0.31 -7.11
CA THR A 21 -11.54 -1.26 -6.02
C THR A 21 -10.92 -0.78 -4.72
N ILE A 22 -9.67 -0.30 -4.76
CA ILE A 22 -8.97 0.13 -3.53
C ILE A 22 -9.52 1.46 -3.01
N HIS A 23 -9.93 2.39 -3.89
CA HIS A 23 -10.58 3.63 -3.49
C HIS A 23 -11.95 3.37 -2.87
N SER A 24 -12.81 2.56 -3.49
CA SER A 24 -14.10 2.17 -2.89
C SER A 24 -13.93 1.45 -1.56
N TYR A 25 -12.91 0.59 -1.41
CA TYR A 25 -12.64 -0.01 -0.11
C TYR A 25 -12.36 1.03 0.97
N LEU A 26 -11.56 2.06 0.67
CA LEU A 26 -11.28 3.13 1.61
C LEU A 26 -12.51 3.98 1.90
N ASP A 27 -13.13 4.53 0.84
CA ASP A 27 -14.13 5.59 0.96
C ASP A 27 -15.52 5.05 1.34
N ASP A 28 -15.86 3.83 0.90
CA ASP A 28 -17.18 3.24 1.14
C ASP A 28 -17.21 2.28 2.35
N VAL A 29 -16.04 1.80 2.82
CA VAL A 29 -15.96 0.83 3.94
C VAL A 29 -15.15 1.38 5.11
N VAL A 30 -13.87 1.69 4.90
CA VAL A 30 -12.96 2.05 6.01
C VAL A 30 -13.35 3.37 6.65
N VAL A 31 -13.52 4.42 5.86
CA VAL A 31 -13.83 5.77 6.36
C VAL A 31 -15.18 5.80 7.10
N PRO A 32 -16.28 5.27 6.56
CA PRO A 32 -17.56 5.25 7.26
C PRO A 32 -17.53 4.42 8.54
N ALA A 33 -16.82 3.29 8.56
CA ALA A 33 -16.66 2.47 9.75
C ALA A 33 -15.95 3.26 10.86
N LEU A 34 -14.81 3.90 10.56
CA LEU A 34 -14.08 4.71 11.54
C LEU A 34 -14.89 5.92 12.02
N ALA A 35 -15.63 6.58 11.13
CA ALA A 35 -16.50 7.70 11.51
C ALA A 35 -17.63 7.26 12.46
N THR A 36 -18.14 6.05 12.29
CA THR A 36 -19.15 5.47 13.20
C THR A 36 -18.56 5.24 14.60
N LEU A 37 -17.33 4.73 14.68
CA LEU A 37 -16.62 4.56 15.95
C LEU A 37 -16.37 5.91 16.63
N ASP A 38 -15.93 6.91 15.86
CA ASP A 38 -15.69 8.26 16.37
C ASP A 38 -16.96 8.91 16.94
N ALA A 39 -18.09 8.78 16.23
CA ALA A 39 -19.37 9.27 16.71
C ALA A 39 -19.77 8.60 18.04
N LYS A 40 -19.54 7.28 18.17
CA LYS A 40 -19.88 6.54 19.38
C LYS A 40 -18.99 6.91 20.56
N ILE A 41 -17.69 7.07 20.32
CA ILE A 41 -16.72 7.54 21.34
C ILE A 41 -17.14 8.92 21.84
N ALA A 42 -17.47 9.84 20.93
CA ALA A 42 -17.91 11.20 21.28
C ALA A 42 -19.24 11.21 22.08
N GLU A 43 -20.20 10.37 21.69
CA GLU A 43 -21.48 10.22 22.41
C GLU A 43 -21.26 9.76 23.86
N LEU A 44 -20.43 8.74 24.06
CA LEU A 44 -20.11 8.19 25.39
C LEU A 44 -19.34 9.21 26.24
N GLY A 45 -18.39 9.93 25.66
CA GLY A 45 -17.61 10.95 26.38
C GLY A 45 -18.42 12.19 26.78
N ALA A 46 -19.53 12.48 26.09
CA ALA A 46 -20.46 13.55 26.45
C ALA A 46 -21.48 13.14 27.53
N SER A 47 -21.54 11.86 27.88
CA SER A 47 -22.51 11.32 28.84
C SER A 47 -22.11 11.63 30.29
N ALA A 48 -23.12 11.90 31.13
CA ALA A 48 -22.94 12.08 32.56
C ALA A 48 -22.99 10.76 33.36
N SER A 49 -23.26 9.63 32.69
CA SER A 49 -23.31 8.32 33.32
C SER A 49 -21.89 7.83 33.66
N PRO A 50 -21.59 7.46 34.92
CA PRO A 50 -20.26 6.99 35.30
C PRO A 50 -19.80 5.72 34.56
N GLY A 51 -20.73 4.87 34.13
CA GLY A 51 -20.41 3.65 33.37
C GLY A 51 -19.92 3.96 31.94
N ASP A 52 -20.31 5.10 31.39
CA ASP A 52 -20.07 5.44 29.99
C ASP A 52 -18.60 5.82 29.75
N GLN A 53 -17.88 6.23 30.79
CA GLN A 53 -16.43 6.47 30.74
C GLN A 53 -15.64 5.18 30.47
N PHE A 54 -16.04 4.06 31.08
CA PHE A 54 -15.42 2.76 30.81
C PHE A 54 -15.76 2.28 29.40
N ALA A 55 -17.03 2.42 29.00
CA ALA A 55 -17.46 2.09 27.65
C ALA A 55 -16.74 2.94 26.58
N GLN A 56 -16.45 4.21 26.86
CA GLN A 56 -15.66 5.06 25.97
C GLN A 56 -14.26 4.50 25.77
N ALA A 57 -13.56 4.14 26.86
CA ALA A 57 -12.21 3.56 26.79
C ALA A 57 -12.18 2.23 26.01
N ASP A 58 -13.19 1.38 26.21
CA ASP A 58 -13.34 0.14 25.44
C ASP A 58 -13.54 0.42 23.94
N MET A 59 -14.31 1.45 23.60
CA MET A 59 -14.52 1.86 22.21
C MET A 59 -13.27 2.47 21.57
N GLU A 60 -12.46 3.21 22.32
CA GLU A 60 -11.16 3.73 21.86
C GLU A 60 -10.15 2.59 21.59
N ALA A 61 -10.13 1.57 22.46
CA ALA A 61 -9.33 0.37 22.25
C ALA A 61 -9.80 -0.39 20.99
N MET A 62 -11.11 -0.55 20.82
CA MET A 62 -11.66 -1.20 19.62
C MET A 62 -11.35 -0.42 18.34
N LYS A 63 -11.39 0.91 18.36
CA LYS A 63 -10.98 1.75 17.22
C LYS A 63 -9.50 1.52 16.86
N SER A 64 -8.63 1.41 17.86
CA SER A 64 -7.21 1.11 17.64
C SER A 64 -7.02 -0.24 16.96
N GLU A 65 -7.71 -1.29 17.41
CA GLU A 65 -7.67 -2.60 16.74
C GLU A 65 -8.24 -2.55 15.32
N ALA A 66 -9.35 -1.84 15.12
CA ALA A 66 -9.97 -1.68 13.81
C ALA A 66 -9.02 -1.01 12.80
N ILE A 67 -8.24 -0.01 13.22
CA ILE A 67 -7.33 0.70 12.31
C ILE A 67 -6.14 -0.16 11.88
N LEU A 68 -5.62 -1.01 12.77
CA LEU A 68 -4.61 -2.02 12.44
C LEU A 68 -5.16 -3.05 11.45
N ALA A 69 -6.38 -3.53 11.70
CA ALA A 69 -7.07 -4.46 10.79
C ALA A 69 -7.30 -3.84 9.41
N PHE A 70 -7.68 -2.56 9.33
CA PHE A 70 -7.81 -1.85 8.06
C PHE A 70 -6.48 -1.67 7.35
N GLY A 71 -5.41 -1.28 8.04
CA GLY A 71 -4.05 -1.22 7.46
C GLY A 71 -3.60 -2.56 6.87
N LEU A 72 -3.80 -3.65 7.63
CA LEU A 72 -3.53 -5.02 7.18
C LEU A 72 -4.35 -5.41 5.96
N SER A 73 -5.63 -5.06 5.93
CA SER A 73 -6.53 -5.39 4.82
C SER A 73 -6.14 -4.68 3.52
N ILE A 74 -5.73 -3.40 3.58
CA ILE A 74 -5.25 -2.62 2.44
C ILE A 74 -3.98 -3.27 1.87
N GLN A 75 -3.00 -3.60 2.73
CA GLN A 75 -1.81 -4.33 2.30
C GLN A 75 -2.17 -5.67 1.65
N SER A 76 -3.11 -6.40 2.25
CA SER A 76 -3.55 -7.71 1.74
C SER A 76 -4.28 -7.62 0.39
N ILE A 77 -5.06 -6.55 0.15
CA ILE A 77 -5.68 -6.29 -1.16
C ILE A 77 -4.61 -6.07 -2.22
N TRP A 78 -3.67 -5.17 -1.95
CA TRP A 78 -2.54 -4.91 -2.85
C TRP A 78 -1.75 -6.17 -3.16
N GLU A 79 -1.40 -6.96 -2.14
CA GLU A 79 -0.62 -8.18 -2.32
C GLU A 79 -1.33 -9.20 -3.22
N ARG A 80 -2.65 -9.37 -3.04
CA ARG A 80 -3.46 -10.22 -3.94
C ARG A 80 -3.48 -9.70 -5.37
N GLN A 81 -3.63 -8.39 -5.56
CA GLN A 81 -3.62 -7.77 -6.88
C GLN A 81 -2.30 -8.03 -7.60
N ILE A 82 -1.16 -7.72 -6.96
CA ILE A 82 0.17 -7.88 -7.59
C ILE A 82 0.50 -9.36 -7.85
N ARG A 83 0.16 -10.28 -6.94
CA ARG A 83 0.36 -11.72 -7.17
C ARG A 83 -0.52 -12.24 -8.31
N SER A 84 -1.78 -11.83 -8.37
CA SER A 84 -2.69 -12.21 -9.46
C SER A 84 -2.18 -11.69 -10.81
N TYR A 85 -1.74 -10.44 -10.85
CA TYR A 85 -1.14 -9.84 -12.02
C TYR A 85 0.10 -10.61 -12.48
N LEU A 86 1.05 -10.86 -11.58
CA LEU A 86 2.29 -11.57 -11.90
C LEU A 86 2.04 -13.01 -12.36
N ARG A 87 1.06 -13.71 -11.78
CA ARG A 87 0.65 -15.04 -12.26
C ARG A 87 0.15 -15.00 -13.70
N GLY A 88 -0.73 -14.04 -14.03
CA GLY A 88 -1.19 -13.84 -15.41
C GLY A 88 -0.03 -13.54 -16.36
N CYS A 89 0.90 -12.66 -15.95
CA CYS A 89 2.12 -12.38 -16.70
C CYS A 89 2.96 -13.64 -16.94
N ALA A 90 3.19 -14.44 -15.90
CA ALA A 90 4.00 -15.66 -15.98
C ALA A 90 3.41 -16.66 -16.98
N ASN A 91 2.09 -16.88 -16.91
CA ASN A 91 1.39 -17.84 -17.76
C ASN A 91 1.51 -17.50 -19.26
N GLU A 92 1.51 -16.20 -19.61
CA GLU A 92 1.57 -15.75 -21.01
C GLU A 92 2.99 -15.45 -21.51
N LEU A 93 3.86 -14.90 -20.65
CA LEU A 93 5.20 -14.46 -21.06
C LEU A 93 6.26 -15.56 -20.94
N ARG A 94 6.02 -16.57 -20.10
CA ARG A 94 6.90 -17.71 -19.82
C ARG A 94 6.10 -19.01 -19.69
N PRO A 95 5.33 -19.39 -20.73
CA PRO A 95 4.50 -20.59 -20.68
C PRO A 95 5.38 -21.84 -20.44
N GLY A 96 4.92 -22.72 -19.54
CA GLY A 96 5.60 -23.98 -19.21
C GLY A 96 6.67 -23.88 -18.11
N GLU A 97 7.08 -22.67 -17.68
CA GLU A 97 7.90 -22.54 -16.47
C GLU A 97 7.01 -22.56 -15.21
N PRO A 98 7.41 -23.24 -14.12
CA PRO A 98 6.65 -23.26 -12.86
C PRO A 98 6.87 -21.96 -12.06
N ILE A 99 6.62 -20.81 -12.70
CA ILE A 99 6.80 -19.48 -12.10
C ILE A 99 5.58 -19.10 -11.25
N ALA A 100 4.37 -19.47 -11.66
CA ALA A 100 3.14 -19.14 -10.93
C ALA A 100 3.18 -19.65 -9.47
N ASP A 101 3.56 -20.91 -9.26
CA ASP A 101 3.70 -21.50 -7.92
C ASP A 101 4.78 -20.79 -7.07
N LYS A 102 5.83 -20.28 -7.72
CA LYS A 102 6.88 -19.51 -7.05
C LYS A 102 6.39 -18.12 -6.67
N ILE A 103 5.55 -17.50 -7.50
CA ILE A 103 4.93 -16.21 -7.20
C ILE A 103 4.00 -16.33 -5.99
N ASP A 104 3.23 -17.42 -5.85
CA ASP A 104 2.31 -17.57 -4.72
C ASP A 104 3.02 -17.68 -3.38
N LYS A 105 4.23 -18.23 -3.37
CA LYS A 105 5.06 -18.40 -2.16
C LYS A 105 6.12 -17.32 -1.96
N ALA A 106 6.25 -16.40 -2.91
CA ALA A 106 7.30 -15.37 -2.88
C ALA A 106 7.10 -14.42 -1.69
N ASN A 107 8.19 -14.08 -1.01
CA ASN A 107 8.22 -12.92 -0.12
C ASN A 107 8.26 -11.62 -0.95
N TRP A 108 8.16 -10.47 -0.29
CA TRP A 108 8.13 -9.17 -0.98
C TRP A 108 9.35 -8.91 -1.87
N LYS A 109 10.56 -9.23 -1.41
CA LYS A 109 11.79 -9.06 -2.22
C LYS A 109 11.76 -9.94 -3.47
N ASP A 110 11.26 -11.17 -3.35
CA ASP A 110 11.15 -12.08 -4.49
C ASP A 110 10.03 -11.67 -5.46
N LEU A 111 8.92 -11.09 -4.97
CA LEU A 111 7.90 -10.47 -5.83
C LEU A 111 8.47 -9.33 -6.67
N GLN A 112 9.31 -8.47 -6.10
CA GLN A 112 10.00 -7.41 -6.84
C GLN A 112 10.89 -7.99 -7.95
N LYS A 113 11.64 -9.06 -7.67
CA LYS A 113 12.47 -9.75 -8.68
C LYS A 113 11.61 -10.35 -9.79
N TRP A 114 10.50 -10.99 -9.45
CA TRP A 114 9.58 -11.55 -10.44
C TRP A 114 8.96 -10.48 -11.31
N PHE A 115 8.55 -9.36 -10.73
CA PHE A 115 8.05 -8.21 -11.47
C PHE A 115 9.09 -7.73 -12.49
N ARG A 116 10.34 -7.48 -12.06
CA ARG A 116 11.43 -7.10 -12.97
C ARG A 116 11.63 -8.14 -14.07
N ARG A 117 11.69 -9.43 -13.73
CA ARG A 117 11.95 -10.51 -14.69
C ARG A 117 10.84 -10.64 -15.74
N LEU A 118 9.59 -10.41 -15.35
CA LEU A 118 8.44 -10.54 -16.25
C LEU A 118 8.17 -9.25 -17.04
N ARG A 119 8.40 -8.09 -16.45
CA ARG A 119 8.03 -6.79 -17.03
C ARG A 119 9.18 -5.96 -17.57
N GLY A 120 10.42 -6.27 -17.21
CA GLY A 120 11.60 -5.56 -17.71
C GLY A 120 11.87 -4.21 -17.04
N ILE A 121 11.08 -3.83 -16.03
CA ILE A 121 11.22 -2.62 -15.21
C ILE A 121 11.11 -3.02 -13.75
N ASN A 122 11.86 -2.37 -12.86
CA ASN A 122 11.76 -2.64 -11.43
C ASN A 122 10.53 -1.96 -10.82
N LEU A 123 10.05 -2.49 -9.70
CA LEU A 123 9.02 -1.80 -8.92
C LEU A 123 9.54 -0.46 -8.35
N ASP A 124 10.81 -0.36 -7.96
CA ASP A 124 11.41 0.85 -7.40
C ASP A 124 11.59 2.01 -8.40
N GLU A 125 11.34 1.76 -9.69
CA GLU A 125 11.31 2.80 -10.71
C GLU A 125 9.97 3.55 -10.76
N PHE A 126 8.92 3.01 -10.12
CA PHE A 126 7.61 3.66 -10.02
C PHE A 126 7.58 4.69 -8.88
N PRO A 127 7.01 5.89 -9.08
CA PRO A 127 6.95 6.93 -8.04
C PRO A 127 6.21 6.50 -6.77
N SER A 128 5.25 5.58 -6.89
CA SER A 128 4.46 5.05 -5.76
C SER A 128 5.21 4.04 -4.90
N PHE A 129 6.35 3.52 -5.37
CA PHE A 129 7.06 2.44 -4.69
C PHE A 129 7.45 2.73 -3.25
N PRO A 130 7.99 3.91 -2.89
CA PRO A 130 8.37 4.18 -1.50
C PRO A 130 7.22 3.97 -0.52
N LEU A 131 6.00 4.38 -0.88
CA LEU A 131 4.81 4.18 -0.04
C LEU A 131 4.31 2.74 -0.05
N ILE A 132 4.34 2.06 -1.20
CA ILE A 132 3.98 0.64 -1.31
C ILE A 132 4.92 -0.23 -0.47
N ASP A 133 6.21 0.11 -0.44
CA ASP A 133 7.21 -0.60 0.34
C ASP A 133 7.01 -0.39 1.85
N ILE A 134 6.68 0.85 2.28
CA ILE A 134 6.25 1.12 3.66
C ILE A 134 4.99 0.32 4.02
N LEU A 135 4.02 0.23 3.11
CA LEU A 135 2.79 -0.54 3.32
C LEU A 135 3.08 -2.02 3.59
N GLN A 136 4.12 -2.62 3.01
CA GLN A 136 4.52 -4.00 3.32
C GLN A 136 4.97 -4.14 4.78
N HIS A 137 5.77 -3.19 5.26
CA HIS A 137 6.19 -3.16 6.66
C HIS A 137 5.00 -2.94 7.59
N LEU A 138 4.06 -2.06 7.22
CA LEU A 138 2.81 -1.85 7.95
C LEU A 138 1.99 -3.13 8.06
N GLY A 139 1.70 -3.81 6.94
CA GLY A 139 0.92 -5.04 6.97
C GLY A 139 1.59 -6.15 7.80
N ASN A 140 2.91 -6.28 7.73
CA ASN A 140 3.64 -7.25 8.55
C ASN A 140 3.59 -6.90 10.04
N ALA A 141 3.77 -5.62 10.40
CA ALA A 141 3.66 -5.16 11.79
C ALA A 141 2.24 -5.36 12.34
N CYS A 142 1.19 -5.05 11.56
CA CYS A 142 -0.19 -5.30 11.96
C CYS A 142 -0.51 -6.80 12.14
N ARG A 143 0.15 -7.68 11.37
CA ARG A 143 -0.10 -9.13 11.41
C ARG A 143 0.67 -9.85 12.52
N HIS A 144 1.91 -9.46 12.75
CA HIS A 144 2.85 -10.19 13.60
C HIS A 144 3.22 -9.43 14.88
N GLY A 145 2.84 -8.16 15.00
CA GLY A 145 3.23 -7.30 16.09
C GLY A 145 4.70 -6.85 15.94
N ASP A 146 5.41 -6.88 17.06
CA ASP A 146 6.78 -6.38 17.16
C ASP A 146 7.78 -7.24 16.37
N GLY A 147 8.74 -6.59 15.72
CA GLY A 147 9.80 -7.25 14.95
C GLY A 147 10.44 -6.33 13.92
N ASP A 148 11.24 -6.90 13.01
CA ASP A 148 12.02 -6.14 12.01
C ASP A 148 11.15 -5.20 11.16
N SER A 149 9.92 -5.62 10.83
CA SER A 149 8.99 -4.77 10.07
C SER A 149 8.49 -3.58 10.88
N ALA A 150 8.23 -3.74 12.19
CA ALA A 150 7.83 -2.64 13.06
C ALA A 150 9.00 -1.65 13.29
N ILE A 151 10.22 -2.16 13.45
CA ILE A 151 11.45 -1.36 13.54
C ILE A 151 11.64 -0.50 12.28
N GLU A 152 11.58 -1.13 11.11
CA GLU A 152 11.76 -0.42 9.84
C GLU A 152 10.62 0.56 9.54
N LEU A 153 9.39 0.20 9.91
CA LEU A 153 8.24 1.09 9.79
C LEU A 153 8.40 2.32 10.68
N HIS A 154 8.76 2.15 11.96
CA HIS A 154 8.98 3.26 12.88
C HIS A 154 10.12 4.18 12.40
N ARG A 155 11.20 3.61 11.86
CA ARG A 155 12.30 4.38 11.28
C ARG A 155 11.85 5.28 10.11
N ARG A 156 10.91 4.81 9.28
CA ARG A 156 10.45 5.52 8.07
C ARG A 156 9.22 6.39 8.29
N ARG A 157 8.38 6.03 9.26
CA ARG A 157 7.11 6.67 9.61
C ARG A 157 6.92 6.70 11.12
N PRO A 158 7.77 7.43 11.86
CA PRO A 158 7.63 7.55 13.31
C PRO A 158 6.32 8.26 13.70
N ASP A 159 5.72 9.02 12.78
CA ASP A 159 4.43 9.70 12.91
C ASP A 159 3.23 8.75 13.08
N LEU A 160 3.39 7.44 12.81
CA LEU A 160 2.34 6.44 13.07
C LEU A 160 2.26 6.01 14.53
N TRP A 161 3.11 6.55 15.40
CA TRP A 161 3.08 6.32 16.84
C TRP A 161 2.81 7.62 17.59
N PRO A 162 2.16 7.55 18.77
CA PRO A 162 2.01 8.72 19.62
C PRO A 162 3.37 9.21 20.09
N VAL A 163 3.52 10.54 20.21
CA VAL A 163 4.67 11.14 20.88
C VAL A 163 4.54 10.85 22.36
N MET A 164 5.37 9.95 22.89
CA MET A 164 5.41 9.66 24.31
C MET A 164 5.97 10.87 25.07
N PRO A 165 5.25 11.43 26.07
CA PRO A 165 5.79 12.50 26.89
C PRO A 165 6.99 12.00 27.69
N PRO A 166 7.98 12.88 27.98
CA PRO A 166 9.10 12.51 28.83
C PRO A 166 8.60 12.06 30.19
N MET A 167 9.18 10.98 30.71
CA MET A 167 8.86 10.48 32.06
C MET A 167 9.17 11.55 33.12
N PRO A 168 8.36 11.67 34.18
CA PRO A 168 8.66 12.57 35.29
C PRO A 168 10.02 12.27 35.92
N PRO A 169 10.74 13.28 36.46
CA PRO A 169 12.02 13.07 37.13
C PRO A 169 11.88 12.04 38.26
N GLY A 170 12.72 10.98 38.23
CA GLY A 170 12.77 9.94 39.27
C GLY A 170 12.02 8.64 38.96
N PHE A 171 11.28 8.55 37.85
CA PHE A 171 10.60 7.31 37.42
C PHE A 171 11.41 6.46 36.40
N GLY A 172 12.72 6.72 36.31
CA GLY A 172 13.65 6.08 35.37
C GLY A 172 14.16 7.07 34.33
N GLU A 173 15.40 6.89 33.87
CA GLU A 173 15.87 7.59 32.67
C GLU A 173 14.93 7.21 31.50
N PRO A 174 14.60 8.15 30.58
CA PRO A 174 13.94 7.78 29.33
C PRO A 174 14.77 6.65 28.72
N GLN A 175 14.13 5.53 28.41
CA GLN A 175 14.81 4.35 27.89
C GLN A 175 15.68 4.77 26.70
N ALA A 176 16.98 4.94 26.95
CA ALA A 176 17.93 5.31 25.93
C ALA A 176 18.28 4.02 25.19
N GLY A 177 17.42 3.64 24.25
CA GLY A 177 17.59 2.44 23.42
C GLY A 177 16.73 2.50 22.15
N PRO A 178 17.16 1.90 21.03
CA PRO A 178 16.57 2.04 19.70
C PRO A 178 15.32 1.16 19.49
N ALA A 179 14.64 0.73 20.55
CA ALA A 179 13.46 -0.11 20.43
C ALA A 179 12.28 0.76 19.99
N PRO A 180 11.62 0.46 18.85
CA PRO A 180 10.42 1.17 18.46
C PRO A 180 9.34 0.97 19.52
N PRO A 181 8.40 1.91 19.68
CA PRO A 181 7.23 1.66 20.51
C PRO A 181 6.47 0.43 19.98
N PRO A 182 5.72 -0.28 20.85
CA PRO A 182 5.00 -1.48 20.45
C PRO A 182 4.13 -1.26 19.21
N ALA A 183 4.08 -2.24 18.31
CA ALA A 183 3.26 -2.18 17.10
C ALA A 183 1.77 -2.00 17.42
N GLY A 184 1.29 -2.60 18.51
CA GLY A 184 -0.09 -2.42 19.00
C GLY A 184 -0.41 -1.00 19.48
N ALA A 185 0.60 -0.16 19.71
CA ALA A 185 0.43 1.24 20.10
C ALA A 185 0.39 2.20 18.89
N MET A 186 0.40 1.68 17.66
CA MET A 186 0.28 2.53 16.47
C MET A 186 -1.06 3.28 16.44
N VAL A 187 -1.00 4.55 16.09
CA VAL A 187 -2.15 5.43 15.84
C VAL A 187 -2.07 5.84 14.38
N ILE A 188 -2.64 5.02 13.50
CA ILE A 188 -2.57 5.24 12.05
C ILE A 188 -3.67 6.22 11.64
N PRO A 189 -3.37 7.48 11.24
CA PRO A 189 -4.42 8.38 10.83
C PRO A 189 -5.07 7.92 9.51
N VAL A 190 -6.35 8.25 9.32
CA VAL A 190 -7.07 7.98 8.06
C VAL A 190 -6.32 8.59 6.85
N ALA A 191 -5.66 9.73 7.04
CA ALA A 191 -4.81 10.35 6.03
C ALA A 191 -3.67 9.41 5.57
N ALA A 192 -3.00 8.69 6.49
CA ALA A 192 -1.97 7.73 6.13
C ALA A 192 -2.54 6.52 5.36
N LEU A 193 -3.71 6.01 5.76
CA LEU A 193 -4.40 4.96 4.98
C LEU A 193 -4.69 5.44 3.55
N ARG A 194 -5.14 6.70 3.41
CA ARG A 194 -5.40 7.34 2.12
C ARG A 194 -4.15 7.49 1.28
N GLU A 195 -2.99 7.82 1.87
CA GLU A 195 -1.71 7.87 1.17
C GLU A 195 -1.36 6.50 0.55
N PHE A 196 -1.49 5.41 1.32
CA PHE A 196 -1.22 4.06 0.83
C PHE A 196 -2.16 3.63 -0.30
N VAL A 197 -3.45 3.89 -0.14
CA VAL A 197 -4.47 3.62 -1.16
C VAL A 197 -4.18 4.41 -2.44
N THR A 198 -3.83 5.68 -2.30
CA THR A 198 -3.46 6.55 -3.43
C THR A 198 -2.19 6.04 -4.13
N ALA A 199 -1.21 5.53 -3.39
CA ALA A 199 0.00 4.94 -3.96
C ALA A 199 -0.30 3.66 -4.76
N ILE A 200 -1.16 2.78 -4.24
CA ILE A 200 -1.62 1.58 -4.97
C ILE A 200 -2.34 1.98 -6.27
N ALA A 201 -3.28 2.93 -6.19
CA ALA A 201 -4.00 3.40 -7.37
C ALA A 201 -3.07 4.09 -8.38
N ALA A 202 -2.09 4.87 -7.92
CA ALA A 202 -1.07 5.48 -8.77
C ALA A 202 -0.24 4.41 -9.50
N PHE A 203 0.19 3.35 -8.79
CA PHE A 203 0.90 2.24 -9.41
C PHE A 203 0.11 1.60 -10.57
N TRP A 204 -1.18 1.31 -10.35
CA TRP A 204 -1.99 0.68 -11.40
C TRP A 204 -2.27 1.60 -12.58
N ARG A 205 -2.44 2.91 -12.36
CA ARG A 205 -2.56 3.91 -13.43
C ARG A 205 -1.26 4.06 -14.23
N ASP A 206 -0.11 3.93 -13.58
CA ASP A 206 1.20 3.95 -14.22
C ASP A 206 1.42 2.67 -15.05
N ALA A 207 1.01 1.52 -14.53
CA ALA A 207 1.01 0.25 -15.26
C ALA A 207 0.09 0.30 -16.49
N GLU A 208 -1.12 0.85 -16.35
CA GLU A 208 -2.06 1.05 -17.46
C GLU A 208 -1.48 1.99 -18.52
N TYR A 209 -0.79 3.06 -18.12
CA TYR A 209 -0.09 3.93 -19.06
C TYR A 209 0.96 3.19 -19.88
N ILE A 210 1.82 2.37 -19.23
CA ILE A 210 2.79 1.53 -19.94
C ILE A 210 2.09 0.56 -20.89
N TYR A 211 1.01 -0.09 -20.44
CA TYR A 211 0.19 -0.98 -21.27
C TYR A 211 -0.34 -0.27 -22.53
N ASN A 212 -0.91 0.92 -22.36
CA ASN A 212 -1.47 1.71 -23.45
C ASN A 212 -0.39 2.18 -24.42
N GLU A 213 0.75 2.66 -23.93
CA GLU A 213 1.91 2.99 -24.78
C GLU A 213 2.42 1.77 -25.55
N SER A 214 2.30 0.58 -24.94
CA SER A 214 2.75 -0.70 -25.48
C SER A 214 1.88 -1.27 -26.61
N ILE A 215 0.71 -0.70 -26.88
CA ILE A 215 -0.14 -1.10 -28.02
C ILE A 215 0.46 -0.62 -29.34
N GLU A 216 0.66 -1.51 -30.32
CA GLU A 216 1.23 -1.16 -31.63
C GLU A 216 0.31 -0.30 -32.48
N ARG A 217 -0.94 -0.74 -32.67
CA ARG A 217 -1.96 -0.04 -33.46
C ARG A 217 -3.03 0.51 -32.53
N LYS A 218 -2.99 1.81 -32.31
CA LYS A 218 -3.88 2.51 -31.39
C LYS A 218 -5.06 3.10 -32.14
N HIS A 219 -6.25 3.02 -31.55
CA HIS A 219 -7.40 3.78 -32.02
C HIS A 219 -7.17 5.28 -31.77
N GLU A 220 -7.75 6.16 -32.60
CA GLU A 220 -7.56 7.62 -32.52
C GLU A 220 -7.87 8.17 -31.11
N ASN A 221 -8.96 7.71 -30.50
CA ASN A 221 -9.31 8.05 -29.12
C ASN A 221 -8.21 7.71 -28.10
N LEU A 222 -7.55 6.54 -28.25
CA LEU A 222 -6.47 6.15 -27.36
C LEU A 222 -5.23 7.03 -27.58
N GLU A 223 -4.91 7.35 -28.83
CA GLU A 223 -3.78 8.23 -29.13
C GLU A 223 -4.03 9.65 -28.59
N ALA A 224 -5.23 10.20 -28.77
CA ALA A 224 -5.61 11.49 -28.20
C ALA A 224 -5.51 11.48 -26.67
N HIS A 225 -5.92 10.39 -26.03
CA HIS A 225 -5.79 10.22 -24.58
C HIS A 225 -4.31 10.16 -24.14
N LEU A 226 -3.46 9.42 -24.86
CA LEU A 226 -2.03 9.33 -24.57
C LEU A 226 -1.30 10.66 -24.78
N VAL A 227 -1.67 11.44 -25.80
CA VAL A 227 -1.13 12.80 -25.99
C VAL A 227 -1.39 13.67 -24.76
N LYS A 228 -2.62 13.62 -24.23
CA LYS A 228 -2.96 14.34 -22.99
C LYS A 228 -2.14 13.83 -21.80
N GLN A 229 -2.07 12.51 -21.61
CA GLN A 229 -1.27 11.90 -20.54
C GLN A 229 0.22 12.30 -20.64
N ARG A 230 0.81 12.29 -21.83
CA ARG A 230 2.21 12.70 -22.05
C ARG A 230 2.48 14.17 -21.71
N ALA A 231 1.46 15.03 -21.74
CA ALA A 231 1.60 16.43 -21.36
C ALA A 231 1.43 16.67 -19.84
N GLU A 232 0.57 15.88 -19.20
CA GLU A 232 0.16 16.11 -17.80
C GLU A 232 0.96 15.30 -16.78
N ARG A 233 1.59 14.19 -17.18
CA ARG A 233 2.28 13.28 -16.26
C ARG A 233 3.60 13.87 -15.77
N SER A 234 3.86 13.68 -14.48
CA SER A 234 5.11 14.07 -13.83
C SER A 234 6.22 13.00 -13.94
N TRP A 235 5.86 11.78 -14.34
CA TRP A 235 6.78 10.66 -14.45
C TRP A 235 6.56 9.87 -15.73
N PHE A 236 7.68 9.45 -16.33
CA PHE A 236 7.74 8.64 -17.54
C PHE A 236 8.61 7.41 -17.30
N PRO A 237 8.15 6.22 -17.71
CA PRO A 237 8.96 5.02 -17.61
C PRO A 237 10.08 5.10 -18.66
N GLN A 238 11.33 5.02 -18.22
CA GLN A 238 12.50 5.17 -19.09
C GLN A 238 13.00 3.83 -19.59
N ALA A 239 13.19 3.69 -20.91
CA ALA A 239 13.88 2.54 -21.45
C ALA A 239 15.36 2.64 -21.06
N ARG A 240 15.89 1.64 -20.35
CA ARG A 240 17.33 1.55 -20.13
C ARG A 240 17.99 1.32 -21.48
N SER A 241 18.91 2.21 -21.87
CA SER A 241 19.86 1.90 -22.94
C SER A 241 20.65 0.68 -22.48
N GLU A 242 20.60 -0.41 -23.24
CA GLU A 242 21.50 -1.55 -23.03
C GLU A 242 22.93 -1.00 -23.06
N ALA A 243 23.57 -0.92 -21.90
CA ALA A 243 25.01 -0.85 -21.85
C ALA A 243 25.49 -2.22 -22.32
N GLY A 244 26.10 -2.25 -23.51
CA GLY A 244 26.60 -3.46 -24.16
C GLY A 244 27.67 -4.19 -23.38
#